data_AF-A0A956H2G8-F1
#
_entry.id   AF-A0A956H2G8-F1
#
_cell.length_a   1.000
_cell.length_b   1.000
_cell.length_c   1.000
_cell.angle_alpha   90.00
_cell.angle_beta   90.00
_cell.angle_gamma   90.00
#
_symmetry.space_group_name_H-M   'P 1'
#
loop_
_entity.id
_entity.type
_entity.pdbx_description
1 polymer ?
#
loop_
_entity_poly.entity_id
_entity_poly.type
_entity_poly.pdbx_seq_one_letter_code
_entity_poly.pdbx_strand_id
1 'polypeptide(L)'
;LTSSFTMALGVRAAQTNNQKALERNLILTILCAFAFMVVKYIEYSAKIEHGLLPGDWFAAAQHGIVLPKYSRVFYGLYFTMTGLHGVHVLVGIGVLSWILIRARRREFSSENYVAVENAGIYWHIVDLVWIFLFPLLYLVK
;
A
#
# COMPACT_ATOMS: atom_id res chain seq x y z
N LEU A 1 -2.62 -3.13 8.35
CA LEU A 1 -3.00 -3.82 9.62
C LEU A 1 -3.98 -4.99 9.42
N THR A 2 -5.24 -4.78 9.03
CA THR A 2 -6.20 -5.87 8.76
C THR A 2 -5.79 -6.74 7.56
N SER A 3 -5.17 -6.13 6.55
CA SER A 3 -4.59 -6.81 5.38
C SER A 3 -3.38 -7.71 5.73
N SER A 4 -2.53 -7.27 6.67
CA SER A 4 -1.37 -8.03 7.15
C SER A 4 -1.80 -9.23 8.00
N PHE A 5 -2.79 -9.07 8.88
CA PHE A 5 -3.34 -10.17 9.67
C PHE A 5 -4.01 -11.24 8.79
N THR A 6 -4.77 -10.82 7.78
CA THR A 6 -5.38 -11.75 6.81
C THR A 6 -4.32 -12.48 5.98
N MET A 7 -3.24 -11.80 5.58
CA MET A 7 -2.13 -12.44 4.87
C MET A 7 -1.39 -13.48 5.74
N ALA A 8 -1.15 -13.19 7.02
CA ALA A 8 -0.55 -14.14 7.95
C ALA A 8 -1.43 -15.40 8.15
N LEU A 9 -2.75 -15.22 8.22
CA LEU A 9 -3.71 -16.34 8.23
C LEU A 9 -3.71 -17.10 6.89
N GLY A 10 -3.47 -16.42 5.77
CA GLY A 10 -3.23 -17.03 4.46
C GLY A 10 -2.00 -17.94 4.45
N VAL A 11 -0.87 -17.48 4.98
CA VAL A 11 0.35 -18.31 5.07
C VAL A 11 0.13 -19.54 5.96
N ARG A 12 -0.53 -19.40 7.12
CA ARG A 12 -0.88 -20.58 7.95
C ARG A 12 -1.85 -21.53 7.25
N ALA A 13 -2.78 -21.01 6.44
CA ALA A 13 -3.67 -21.83 5.63
C ALA A 13 -2.91 -22.61 4.54
N ALA A 14 -1.86 -22.01 3.94
CA ALA A 14 -0.97 -22.70 3.02
C ALA A 14 -0.17 -23.82 3.70
N GLN A 15 0.32 -23.59 4.92
CA GLN A 15 1.02 -24.61 5.72
C GLN A 15 0.11 -25.77 6.16
N THR A 16 -1.19 -25.51 6.36
CA THR A 16 -2.19 -26.52 6.76
C THR A 16 -2.94 -27.14 5.57
N ASN A 17 -2.46 -26.91 4.34
CA ASN A 17 -3.03 -27.42 3.09
C ASN A 17 -4.50 -27.00 2.86
N ASN A 18 -4.96 -25.94 3.53
CA ASN A 18 -6.31 -25.42 3.42
C ASN A 18 -6.40 -24.36 2.31
N GLN A 19 -6.38 -24.83 1.07
CA GLN A 19 -6.36 -23.96 -0.13
C GLN A 19 -7.55 -22.98 -0.19
N LYS A 20 -8.74 -23.37 0.29
CA LYS A 20 -9.91 -22.49 0.33
C LYS A 20 -9.73 -21.32 1.31
N ALA A 21 -9.13 -21.58 2.47
CA ALA A 21 -8.83 -20.53 3.44
C ALA A 21 -7.71 -19.60 2.95
N LEU A 22 -6.69 -20.14 2.27
CA LEU A 22 -5.64 -19.36 1.61
C LEU A 22 -6.24 -18.39 0.58
N GLU A 23 -7.08 -18.90 -0.32
CA GLU A 23 -7.71 -18.09 -1.37
C GLU A 23 -8.56 -16.95 -0.79
N ARG A 24 -9.42 -17.27 0.18
CA ARG A 24 -10.29 -16.27 0.84
C ARG A 24 -9.48 -15.18 1.51
N ASN A 25 -8.40 -15.55 2.21
CA ASN A 25 -7.55 -14.60 2.91
C ASN A 25 -6.79 -13.69 1.94
N LEU A 26 -6.25 -14.25 0.84
CA LEU A 26 -5.59 -13.47 -0.22
C LEU A 26 -6.54 -12.47 -0.88
N ILE A 27 -7.77 -12.89 -1.20
CA ILE A 27 -8.79 -12.01 -1.79
C ILE A 27 -9.11 -10.85 -0.84
N LEU A 28 -9.27 -11.12 0.46
CA LEU A 28 -9.52 -10.08 1.45
C LEU A 28 -8.35 -9.09 1.53
N THR A 29 -7.11 -9.57 1.53
CA THR A 29 -5.91 -8.71 1.53
C THR A 29 -5.88 -7.81 0.29
N ILE A 30 -6.15 -8.34 -0.90
CA ILE A 30 -6.18 -7.59 -2.16
C ILE A 30 -7.30 -6.55 -2.16
N LEU A 31 -8.50 -6.90 -1.68
CA LEU A 31 -9.62 -5.95 -1.59
C LEU A 31 -9.30 -4.79 -0.64
N CYS A 32 -8.72 -5.06 0.53
CA CYS A 32 -8.29 -4.02 1.46
C CYS A 32 -7.21 -3.12 0.83
N ALA A 33 -6.27 -3.70 0.09
CA ALA A 33 -5.23 -2.95 -0.63
C ALA A 33 -5.81 -2.00 -1.68
N PHE A 34 -6.77 -2.50 -2.46
CA PHE A 34 -7.43 -1.71 -3.49
C PHE A 34 -8.26 -0.58 -2.89
N ALA A 35 -9.00 -0.85 -1.81
CA ALA A 35 -9.74 0.18 -1.08
C ALA A 35 -8.80 1.28 -0.55
N PHE A 36 -7.64 0.90 0.01
CA PHE A 36 -6.63 1.86 0.44
C PHE A 36 -6.10 2.72 -0.72
N MET A 37 -5.84 2.11 -1.88
CA MET A 37 -5.42 2.83 -3.08
C MET A 37 -6.48 3.81 -3.58
N VAL A 38 -7.76 3.42 -3.58
CA VAL A 38 -8.88 4.30 -3.99
C VAL A 38 -9.00 5.51 -3.07
N VAL A 39 -8.92 5.31 -1.75
CA VAL A 39 -8.94 6.42 -0.79
C VAL A 39 -7.77 7.37 -1.04
N LYS A 40 -6.58 6.83 -1.29
CA LYS A 40 -5.40 7.65 -1.61
C LYS A 40 -5.53 8.37 -2.93
N TYR A 41 -6.11 7.74 -3.95
CA TYR A 41 -6.37 8.36 -5.24
C TYR A 41 -7.33 9.54 -5.13
N ILE A 42 -8.42 9.40 -4.37
CA ILE A 42 -9.38 10.48 -4.10
C ILE A 42 -8.69 11.63 -3.35
N GLU A 43 -7.89 11.30 -2.33
CA GLU A 43 -7.14 12.30 -1.57
C GLU A 43 -6.09 13.05 -2.41
N TYR A 44 -5.40 12.34 -3.31
CA TYR A 44 -4.47 12.95 -4.27
C TYR A 44 -5.20 13.85 -5.27
N SER A 45 -6.32 13.38 -5.82
CA SER A 45 -7.12 14.12 -6.80
C SER A 45 -7.68 15.42 -6.21
N ALA A 46 -8.20 15.38 -4.98
CA ALA A 46 -8.65 16.58 -4.28
C ALA A 46 -7.48 17.57 -4.00
N LYS A 47 -6.28 17.07 -3.71
CA LYS A 47 -5.08 17.93 -3.52
C LYS A 47 -4.55 18.54 -4.82
N ILE A 48 -4.74 17.85 -5.95
CA ILE A 48 -4.44 18.36 -7.29
C ILE A 48 -5.41 19.48 -7.66
N GLU A 49 -6.69 19.32 -7.34
CA GLU A 49 -7.73 20.33 -7.61
C GLU A 49 -7.56 21.59 -6.74
N HIS A 50 -7.00 21.45 -5.54
CA HIS A 50 -6.64 22.57 -4.65
C HIS A 50 -5.24 23.18 -4.90
N GLY A 51 -4.54 22.80 -5.97
CA GLY A 51 -3.28 23.45 -6.38
C GLY A 51 -2.07 23.23 -5.46
N LEU A 52 -2.09 22.18 -4.63
CA LEU A 52 -1.04 21.84 -3.65
C LEU A 52 0.00 20.84 -4.20
N LEU A 53 0.36 20.98 -5.49
CA LEU A 53 1.31 20.11 -6.17
C LEU A 53 2.77 20.45 -5.83
N PRO A 54 3.69 19.47 -5.73
CA PRO A 54 5.10 19.68 -5.44
C PRO A 54 5.85 20.20 -6.69
N GLY A 55 6.89 21.03 -6.47
CA GLY A 55 7.72 21.59 -7.55
C GLY A 55 7.17 22.89 -8.13
N ASP A 56 7.33 23.10 -9.44
CA ASP A 56 6.97 24.34 -10.15
C ASP A 56 5.45 24.62 -10.23
N TRP A 57 4.61 23.66 -9.81
CA TRP A 57 3.15 23.79 -9.71
C TRP A 57 2.64 24.02 -8.28
N PHE A 58 3.53 24.35 -7.34
CA PHE A 58 3.17 24.74 -5.98
C PHE A 58 2.55 26.15 -5.98
N ALA A 59 1.28 26.24 -6.36
CA ALA A 59 0.53 27.49 -6.54
C ALA A 59 -0.01 28.07 -5.21
N ALA A 60 0.43 27.58 -4.06
CA ALA A 60 0.09 28.20 -2.77
C ALA A 60 0.62 29.64 -2.65
N ALA A 61 1.73 29.96 -3.35
CA ALA A 61 2.22 31.34 -3.48
C ALA A 61 1.33 32.21 -4.39
N GLN A 62 0.60 31.60 -5.33
CA GLN A 62 -0.28 32.29 -6.29
C GLN A 62 -1.70 32.53 -5.72
N HIS A 63 -2.08 31.81 -4.66
CA HIS A 63 -3.34 32.00 -3.91
C HIS A 63 -3.22 32.86 -2.64
N GLY A 64 -2.09 33.55 -2.43
CA GLY A 64 -1.92 34.47 -1.31
C GLY A 64 -1.80 33.81 0.07
N ILE A 65 -1.50 32.50 0.12
CA ILE A 65 -1.36 31.76 1.38
C ILE A 65 0.09 31.89 1.86
N VAL A 66 0.29 32.61 2.98
CA VAL A 66 1.60 32.72 3.63
C VAL A 66 1.95 31.37 4.26
N LEU A 67 2.80 30.61 3.58
CA LEU A 67 3.28 29.32 4.08
C LEU A 67 4.67 29.47 4.73
N PRO A 68 4.96 28.74 5.81
CA PRO A 68 6.29 28.67 6.42
C PRO A 68 7.41 28.38 5.41
N LYS A 69 8.62 28.90 5.67
CA LYS A 69 9.81 28.83 4.78
C LYS A 69 10.16 27.41 4.28
N TYR A 70 9.67 26.36 4.94
CA TYR A 70 9.94 24.95 4.64
C TYR A 70 8.76 24.18 4.02
N SER A 71 7.60 24.80 3.80
CA SER A 71 6.41 24.10 3.30
C SER A 71 6.61 23.49 1.91
N ARG A 72 7.36 24.15 1.03
CA ARG A 72 7.69 23.62 -0.31
C ARG A 72 8.49 22.31 -0.24
N VAL A 73 9.44 22.22 0.68
CA VAL A 73 10.27 21.01 0.89
C VAL A 73 9.43 19.91 1.56
N PHE A 74 8.58 20.26 2.52
CA PHE A 74 7.67 19.31 3.18
C PHE A 74 6.73 18.64 2.17
N TYR A 75 6.06 19.42 1.31
CA TYR A 75 5.19 18.85 0.27
C TYR A 75 5.99 18.07 -0.79
N GLY A 76 7.19 18.50 -1.17
CA GLY A 76 8.08 17.74 -2.05
C GLY A 76 8.44 16.35 -1.49
N LEU A 77 8.84 16.30 -0.21
CA LEU A 77 9.12 15.05 0.50
C LEU A 77 7.87 14.19 0.69
N TYR A 78 6.74 14.81 1.06
CA TYR A 78 5.44 14.14 1.17
C TYR A 78 5.08 13.40 -0.12
N PHE A 79 5.07 14.10 -1.26
CA PHE A 79 4.71 13.51 -2.55
C PHE A 79 5.73 12.45 -3.01
N THR A 80 7.02 12.66 -2.75
CA THR A 80 8.06 11.68 -3.12
C THR A 80 7.93 10.40 -2.30
N MET A 81 7.82 10.51 -0.97
CA MET A 81 7.72 9.37 -0.06
C MET A 81 6.38 8.62 -0.22
N THR A 82 5.26 9.34 -0.29
CA THR A 82 3.93 8.72 -0.47
C THR A 82 3.73 8.18 -1.88
N GLY A 83 4.27 8.86 -2.90
CA GLY A 83 4.24 8.39 -4.29
C GLY A 83 5.05 7.12 -4.49
N LEU A 84 6.29 7.09 -4.00
CA LEU A 84 7.13 5.88 -4.04
C LEU A 84 6.44 4.72 -3.31
N HIS A 85 5.87 4.99 -2.14
CA HIS A 85 5.12 3.98 -1.39
C HIS A 85 3.90 3.48 -2.16
N GLY A 86 3.13 4.36 -2.81
CA GLY A 86 1.99 3.98 -3.66
C GLY A 86 2.40 3.04 -4.80
N VAL A 87 3.54 3.30 -5.45
CA VAL A 87 4.09 2.38 -6.47
C VAL A 87 4.41 1.01 -5.88
N HIS A 88 5.01 0.94 -4.69
CA HIS A 88 5.29 -0.34 -4.02
C HIS A 88 4.01 -1.11 -3.66
N VAL A 89 2.96 -0.42 -3.21
CA VAL A 89 1.65 -1.04 -2.95
C VAL A 89 1.05 -1.64 -4.23
N LEU A 90 1.14 -0.93 -5.37
CA LEU A 90 0.68 -1.45 -6.66
C LEU A 90 1.44 -2.71 -7.08
N VAL A 91 2.77 -2.72 -6.94
CA VAL A 91 3.60 -3.91 -7.21
C VAL A 91 3.19 -5.07 -6.30
N GLY A 92 2.95 -4.80 -5.01
CA GLY A 92 2.47 -5.81 -4.06
C GLY A 92 1.12 -6.41 -4.43
N ILE A 93 0.17 -5.58 -4.90
CA ILE A 93 -1.13 -6.06 -5.38
C ILE A 93 -0.93 -7.00 -6.58
N GLY A 94 -0.01 -6.67 -7.48
CA GLY A 94 0.36 -7.52 -8.61
C GLY A 94 0.90 -8.88 -8.16
N VAL A 95 1.84 -8.90 -7.21
CA VAL A 95 2.43 -10.14 -6.67
C VAL A 95 1.38 -11.00 -5.95
N LEU A 96 0.53 -10.39 -5.11
CA LEU A 96 -0.55 -11.10 -4.42
C LEU A 96 -1.59 -11.66 -5.40
N SER A 97 -1.91 -10.90 -6.46
CA SER A 97 -2.82 -11.36 -7.51
C SER A 97 -2.23 -12.53 -8.29
N TRP A 98 -0.94 -12.49 -8.60
CA TRP A 98 -0.22 -13.60 -9.24
C TRP A 98 -0.26 -14.88 -8.39
N ILE A 99 -0.04 -14.75 -7.07
CA ILE A 99 -0.15 -15.87 -6.13
C ILE A 99 -1.59 -16.37 -6.02
N LEU A 100 -2.58 -15.49 -5.99
CA LEU A 100 -3.99 -15.87 -5.96
C LEU A 100 -4.38 -16.71 -7.20
N ILE A 101 -3.93 -16.31 -8.40
CA ILE A 101 -4.17 -17.07 -9.64
C ILE A 101 -3.54 -18.47 -9.56
N ARG A 102 -2.31 -18.55 -9.06
CA ARG A 102 -1.60 -19.84 -8.89
C ARG A 102 -2.22 -20.70 -7.78
N ALA A 103 -2.81 -20.09 -6.75
CA ALA A 103 -3.55 -20.79 -5.71
C ALA A 103 -4.84 -21.40 -6.23
N ARG A 104 -5.57 -20.68 -7.10
CA ARG A 104 -6.77 -21.19 -7.76
C ARG A 104 -6.50 -22.37 -8.69
N ARG A 105 -5.31 -22.44 -9.30
CA ARG A 105 -4.87 -23.57 -10.12
C ARG A 105 -4.54 -24.83 -9.31
N ARG A 106 -4.65 -24.78 -7.97
CA ARG A 106 -4.31 -25.87 -7.03
C ARG A 106 -2.85 -26.36 -7.14
N GLU A 107 -1.97 -25.57 -7.74
CA GLU A 107 -0.55 -25.89 -7.92
C GLU A 107 0.27 -25.75 -6.63
N PHE A 108 -0.34 -25.28 -5.53
CA PHE A 108 0.31 -25.20 -4.23
C PHE A 108 0.12 -26.50 -3.45
N SER A 109 1.12 -27.37 -3.56
CA SER A 109 1.46 -28.40 -2.59
C SER A 109 2.30 -27.79 -1.44
N SER A 110 2.46 -28.50 -0.32
CA SER A 110 3.25 -28.09 0.86
C SER A 110 4.75 -27.89 0.58
N GLU A 111 5.18 -27.99 -0.67
CA GLU A 111 6.55 -27.76 -1.13
C GLU A 111 6.73 -26.36 -1.74
N ASN A 112 5.64 -25.70 -2.14
CA ASN A 112 5.65 -24.41 -2.86
C ASN A 112 5.07 -23.23 -2.03
N TYR A 113 4.93 -23.37 -0.71
CA TYR A 113 4.43 -22.28 0.16
C TYR A 113 5.44 -21.14 0.33
N VAL A 114 6.72 -21.37 0.02
CA VAL A 114 7.79 -20.36 0.12
C VAL A 114 7.48 -19.10 -0.71
N ALA A 115 6.85 -19.26 -1.88
CA ALA A 115 6.42 -18.12 -2.70
C ALA A 115 5.33 -17.28 -2.01
N VAL A 116 4.39 -17.94 -1.32
CA VAL A 116 3.32 -17.28 -0.56
C VAL A 116 3.88 -16.58 0.67
N GLU A 117 4.82 -17.23 1.36
CA GLU A 117 5.52 -16.67 2.52
C GLU A 117 6.34 -15.44 2.14
N ASN A 118 7.16 -15.52 1.08
CA ASN A 118 7.95 -14.38 0.60
C ASN A 118 7.07 -13.19 0.19
N ALA A 119 5.95 -13.43 -0.47
CA ALA A 119 5.01 -12.36 -0.79
C ALA A 119 4.29 -11.80 0.45
N GLY A 120 4.01 -12.66 1.44
CA GLY A 120 3.49 -12.23 2.74
C GLY A 120 4.45 -11.30 3.47
N ILE A 121 5.75 -11.65 3.49
CA ILE A 121 6.83 -10.82 4.06
C ILE A 121 6.94 -9.50 3.31
N TYR A 122 6.94 -9.52 1.97
CA TYR A 122 6.94 -8.30 1.16
C TYR A 122 5.76 -7.39 1.52
N TRP A 123 4.55 -7.95 1.61
CA TRP A 123 3.34 -7.21 1.97
C TRP A 123 3.42 -6.60 3.39
N HIS A 124 4.00 -7.33 4.34
CA HIS A 124 4.21 -6.83 5.70
C HIS A 124 5.18 -5.66 5.75
N ILE A 125 6.28 -5.71 4.99
CA ILE A 125 7.23 -4.60 4.92
C ILE A 125 6.55 -3.34 4.36
N VAL A 126 5.74 -3.48 3.32
CA VAL A 126 5.00 -2.35 2.75
C VAL A 126 4.07 -1.74 3.80
N ASP A 127 3.25 -2.54 4.50
CA ASP A 127 2.34 -2.06 5.55
C ASP A 127 3.10 -1.39 6.72
N LEU A 128 4.25 -1.95 7.12
CA LEU A 128 5.10 -1.39 8.18
C LEU A 128 5.64 -0.01 7.80
N VAL A 129 6.14 0.18 6.58
CA VAL A 129 6.61 1.50 6.10
C VAL A 129 5.49 2.54 6.17
N TRP A 130 4.26 2.15 5.85
CA TRP A 130 3.10 3.06 5.94
C TRP A 130 2.78 3.48 7.38
N ILE A 131 2.89 2.56 8.34
CA ILE A 131 2.69 2.84 9.77
C ILE A 131 3.67 3.90 10.28
N PHE A 132 4.90 3.98 9.73
CA PHE A 132 5.85 5.05 10.07
C PHE A 132 5.61 6.35 9.30
N LEU A 133 5.27 6.25 8.01
CA LEU A 133 4.99 7.43 7.17
C LEU A 133 3.76 8.20 7.64
N PHE A 134 2.71 7.51 8.08
CA PHE A 134 1.46 8.15 8.45
C PHE A 134 1.60 9.13 9.64
N PRO A 135 2.18 8.75 10.80
CA PRO A 135 2.40 9.68 11.91
C PRO A 135 3.41 10.78 11.57
N LEU A 136 4.47 10.45 10.83
CA LEU A 136 5.50 11.42 10.48
C LEU A 136 4.97 12.54 9.58
N LEU A 137 3.96 12.26 8.74
CA LEU A 137 3.37 13.24 7.82
C LEU A 137 2.06 13.86 8.32
N TYR A 138 1.27 13.17 9.18
CA TYR A 138 -0.03 13.66 9.68
C TYR A 138 -0.03 14.09 11.15
N LEU A 139 0.77 13.45 12.01
CA LEU A 139 0.81 13.74 13.46
C LEU A 139 1.93 14.71 13.84
N VAL A 140 3.06 14.68 13.14
CA VAL A 140 4.11 15.71 13.29
C VAL A 140 3.71 16.93 12.45
N LYS A 141 2.75 17.68 12.97
CA LYS A 141 2.41 19.04 12.53
C LYS A 141 3.11 20.07 13.41
#